data_AF-A0A7Z0MP31-F1
#
_entry.id   AF-A0A7Z0MP31-F1
#
_cell.length_a   1.000
_cell.length_b   1.000
_cell.length_c   1.000
_cell.angle_alpha   90.00
_cell.angle_beta   90.00
_cell.angle_gamma   90.00
#
_symmetry.space_group_name_H-M   'P 1'
#
loop_
_entity.id
_entity.type
_entity.pdbx_description
1 polymer ?
#
loop_
_entity_poly.entity_id
_entity_poly.type
_entity_poly.pdbx_seq_one_letter_code
_entity_poly.pdbx_strand_id
1 'polypeptide(L)'
;MSRTELAMGQVVKGAAIIIEATATTVIEPDWQARVSDQGNLILTRLCPVQRQLAIGTSVDPVMLEIFNKLFMSIAEQMGFVLQNTAYSVNIKERLDFFHPRACLILSELIANAPHIPVHLGSMGESVLSLVNNQAIKIEPGDVYLLNSPYHGGTHLPDITVVTPVFEQQQLLFFVASRGHHADIGGISPGSMPANSQSITEEGLLSAGMKIVSKGEFLEQQVREWLWHKHFET
;
A
#
# COMPACT_ATOMS: atom_id res chain seq x y z
N MET A 1 -34.51 32.43 11.56
CA MET A 1 -34.78 33.74 10.92
C MET A 1 -34.90 33.54 9.43
N SER A 2 -35.73 34.32 8.75
CA SER A 2 -35.85 34.23 7.28
C SER A 2 -34.72 35.01 6.62
N ARG A 3 -34.14 34.48 5.54
CA ARG A 3 -33.11 35.17 4.77
C ARG A 3 -33.58 36.52 4.23
N THR A 4 -34.86 36.64 3.89
CA THR A 4 -35.46 37.86 3.36
C THR A 4 -35.51 39.00 4.38
N GLU A 5 -35.35 38.69 5.67
CA GLU A 5 -35.31 39.68 6.76
C GLU A 5 -33.89 40.21 7.02
N LEU A 6 -32.87 39.60 6.40
CA LEU A 6 -31.47 39.99 6.60
C LEU A 6 -31.06 41.11 5.63
N ALA A 7 -30.73 42.27 6.20
CA ALA A 7 -30.25 43.42 5.46
C ALA A 7 -28.82 43.20 4.91
N MET A 8 -28.48 43.96 3.86
CA MET A 8 -27.14 43.96 3.29
C MET A 8 -26.13 44.46 4.33
N GLY A 9 -25.00 43.77 4.47
CA GLY A 9 -24.01 44.05 5.51
C GLY A 9 -24.37 43.51 6.90
N GLN A 10 -25.56 42.95 7.11
CA GLN A 10 -25.96 42.40 8.41
C GLN A 10 -25.09 41.19 8.77
N VAL A 11 -24.60 41.19 10.00
CA VAL A 11 -23.79 40.11 10.58
C VAL A 11 -24.61 39.37 11.62
N VAL A 12 -24.73 38.06 11.47
CA VAL A 12 -25.30 37.14 12.44
C VAL A 12 -24.14 36.39 13.08
N LYS A 13 -23.92 36.56 14.38
CA LYS A 13 -22.83 35.91 15.13
C LYS A 13 -23.37 34.78 15.98
N GLY A 14 -22.64 33.67 16.01
CA GLY A 14 -22.97 32.52 16.84
C GLY A 14 -24.14 31.69 16.32
N ALA A 15 -24.64 30.82 17.19
CA ALA A 15 -25.61 29.80 16.82
C ALA A 15 -26.91 30.39 16.25
N ALA A 16 -27.21 30.12 14.98
CA ALA A 16 -28.40 30.64 14.31
C ALA A 16 -28.86 29.71 13.18
N ILE A 17 -30.14 29.80 12.82
CA ILE A 17 -30.70 29.09 11.65
C ILE A 17 -31.28 30.14 10.71
N ILE A 18 -30.79 30.15 9.47
CA ILE A 18 -31.22 31.03 8.38
C ILE A 18 -31.99 30.17 7.38
N ILE A 19 -33.25 30.50 7.18
CA ILE A 19 -34.15 29.75 6.30
C ILE A 19 -34.36 30.54 5.01
N GLU A 20 -34.17 29.89 3.86
CA GLU A 20 -34.38 30.38 2.51
C GLU A 20 -35.47 29.57 1.80
N ALA A 21 -35.98 30.07 0.67
CA ALA A 21 -36.96 29.35 -0.11
C ALA A 21 -36.44 27.99 -0.63
N THR A 22 -35.12 27.85 -0.80
CA THR A 22 -34.46 26.67 -1.38
C THR A 22 -33.46 25.99 -0.45
N ALA A 23 -33.16 26.55 0.72
CA ALA A 23 -32.11 26.06 1.60
C ALA A 23 -32.35 26.42 3.07
N THR A 24 -31.76 25.65 3.98
CA THR A 24 -31.67 25.98 5.41
C THR A 24 -30.20 25.98 5.81
N THR A 25 -29.67 27.14 6.17
CA THR A 25 -28.27 27.30 6.59
C THR A 25 -28.21 27.37 8.11
N VAL A 26 -27.43 26.47 8.71
CA VAL A 26 -27.16 26.46 10.16
C VAL A 26 -25.81 27.12 10.42
N ILE A 27 -25.81 28.12 11.29
CA ILE A 27 -24.61 28.81 11.78
C ILE A 27 -24.27 28.19 13.13
N GLU A 28 -23.07 27.64 13.25
CA GLU A 28 -22.56 27.09 14.51
C GLU A 28 -22.10 28.21 15.47
N PRO A 29 -22.01 27.95 16.80
CA PRO A 29 -21.57 28.94 17.79
C PRO A 29 -20.25 29.65 17.48
N ASP A 30 -19.30 28.97 16.83
CA ASP A 30 -17.97 29.49 16.51
C ASP A 30 -17.89 30.19 15.14
N TRP A 31 -19.04 30.40 14.49
CA TRP A 31 -19.13 30.98 13.16
C TRP A 31 -19.94 32.28 13.18
N GLN A 32 -19.70 33.10 12.17
CA GLN A 32 -20.54 34.23 11.82
C GLN A 32 -20.97 34.13 10.36
N ALA A 33 -22.17 34.62 10.07
CA ALA A 33 -22.65 34.84 8.71
C ALA A 33 -22.74 36.35 8.44
N ARG A 34 -22.27 36.80 7.29
CA ARG A 34 -22.44 38.18 6.82
C ARG A 34 -23.12 38.18 5.46
N VAL A 35 -24.15 38.99 5.30
CA VAL A 35 -24.71 39.27 3.97
C VAL A 35 -23.78 40.25 3.25
N SER A 36 -23.21 39.82 2.12
CA SER A 36 -22.38 40.67 1.25
C SER A 36 -23.22 41.71 0.50
N ASP A 37 -22.55 42.68 -0.11
CA ASP A 37 -23.15 43.74 -0.93
C ASP A 37 -23.84 43.21 -2.20
N GLN A 38 -23.60 41.94 -2.55
CA GLN A 38 -24.27 41.23 -3.65
C GLN A 38 -25.38 40.29 -3.17
N GLY A 39 -25.65 40.23 -1.86
CA GLY A 39 -26.68 39.37 -1.28
C GLY A 39 -26.22 37.94 -1.00
N ASN A 40 -24.95 37.61 -1.22
CA ASN A 40 -24.40 36.30 -0.84
C ASN A 40 -24.21 36.21 0.67
N LEU A 41 -24.45 35.03 1.24
CA LEU A 41 -24.16 34.73 2.64
C LEU A 41 -22.71 34.26 2.76
N ILE A 42 -21.86 35.05 3.42
CA ILE A 42 -20.45 34.72 3.66
C ILE A 42 -20.33 34.17 5.08
N LEU A 43 -19.92 32.90 5.20
CA LEU A 43 -19.62 32.28 6.48
C LEU A 43 -18.15 32.49 6.83
N THR A 44 -17.88 33.00 8.02
CA THR A 44 -16.52 33.18 8.54
C THR A 44 -16.44 32.60 9.93
N ARG A 45 -15.42 31.80 10.20
CA ARG A 45 -15.19 31.26 11.53
C ARG A 45 -14.61 32.35 12.44
N LEU A 46 -15.20 32.54 13.61
CA LEU A 46 -14.74 33.51 14.61
C LEU A 46 -13.53 32.98 15.38
N CYS A 47 -13.49 31.67 15.61
CA CYS A 47 -12.42 31.01 16.35
C CYS A 47 -11.61 30.07 15.43
N PRO A 48 -10.26 30.17 15.41
CA PRO A 48 -9.41 29.17 14.76
C PRO A 48 -9.76 27.77 15.25
N VAL A 49 -9.77 26.77 14.36
CA VAL A 49 -9.90 25.37 14.76
C VAL A 49 -8.72 25.06 15.68
N GLN A 50 -8.97 24.83 16.97
CA GLN A 50 -8.02 24.11 17.80
C GLN A 50 -7.97 22.68 17.26
N ARG A 51 -7.10 22.42 16.29
CA ARG A 51 -6.68 21.06 16.01
C ARG A 51 -5.98 20.59 17.28
N GLN A 52 -6.62 19.70 18.03
CA GLN A 52 -5.91 18.91 19.02
C GLN A 52 -4.92 18.03 18.26
N LEU A 53 -3.73 18.58 18.02
CA LEU A 53 -2.54 17.83 17.64
C LEU A 53 -2.01 17.15 18.91
N ALA A 54 -2.76 16.18 19.40
CA ALA A 54 -2.27 15.22 20.35
C ALA A 54 -2.93 13.91 19.97
N ILE A 55 -2.29 13.18 19.06
CA ILE A 55 -2.59 11.77 18.84
C ILE A 55 -2.18 11.07 20.13
N GLY A 56 -3.09 11.05 21.10
CA GLY A 56 -2.99 10.14 22.23
C GLY A 56 -3.12 8.71 21.71
N THR A 57 -2.67 7.74 22.49
CA THR A 57 -2.88 6.31 22.21
C THR A 57 -4.35 5.88 22.38
N SER A 58 -5.28 6.81 22.61
CA SER A 58 -6.71 6.54 22.58
C SER A 58 -7.13 6.30 21.14
N VAL A 59 -7.56 5.07 20.85
CA VAL A 59 -8.06 4.68 19.53
C VAL A 59 -9.32 5.50 19.21
N ASP A 60 -9.18 6.54 18.40
CA ASP A 60 -10.30 7.25 17.82
C ASP A 60 -10.89 6.39 16.69
N PRO A 61 -12.14 5.90 16.81
CA PRO A 61 -12.75 5.02 15.82
C PRO A 61 -12.87 5.68 14.43
N VAL A 62 -13.00 7.00 14.36
CA VAL A 62 -13.06 7.74 13.09
C VAL A 62 -11.68 7.71 12.43
N MET A 63 -10.63 8.04 13.18
CA MET A 63 -9.26 8.01 12.65
C MET A 63 -8.82 6.60 12.28
N LEU A 64 -9.18 5.59 13.08
CA LEU A 64 -8.90 4.20 12.77
C LEU A 64 -9.50 3.80 11.41
N GLU A 65 -10.76 4.15 11.17
CA GLU A 65 -11.42 3.84 9.90
C GLU A 65 -10.81 4.63 8.73
N ILE A 66 -10.43 5.90 8.95
CA ILE A 66 -9.72 6.69 7.94
C ILE A 66 -8.39 6.03 7.56
N PHE A 67 -7.55 5.67 8.54
CA PHE A 67 -6.27 5.01 8.27
C PHE A 67 -6.47 3.65 7.60
N ASN A 68 -7.45 2.87 8.05
CA ASN A 68 -7.79 1.59 7.43
C ASN A 68 -8.12 1.77 5.94
N LYS A 69 -8.99 2.72 5.59
CA LYS A 69 -9.33 3.02 4.19
C LYS A 69 -8.15 3.57 3.39
N LEU A 70 -7.30 4.39 3.99
CA LEU A 70 -6.10 4.89 3.31
C LEU A 70 -5.12 3.76 2.99
N PHE A 71 -4.85 2.86 3.93
CA PHE A 71 -3.94 1.73 3.70
C PHE A 71 -4.51 0.72 2.70
N MET A 72 -5.80 0.42 2.77
CA MET A 72 -6.48 -0.39 1.75
C MET A 72 -6.39 0.25 0.36
N SER A 73 -6.63 1.56 0.26
CA SER A 73 -6.54 2.27 -1.01
C SER A 73 -5.12 2.24 -1.59
N ILE A 74 -4.08 2.40 -0.77
CA ILE A 74 -2.68 2.28 -1.21
C ILE A 74 -2.42 0.87 -1.77
N ALA A 75 -2.84 -0.17 -1.04
CA ALA A 75 -2.71 -1.56 -1.49
C ALA A 75 -3.43 -1.79 -2.84
N GLU A 76 -4.66 -1.30 -2.98
CA GLU A 76 -5.41 -1.41 -4.23
C GLU A 76 -4.72 -0.67 -5.40
N GLN A 77 -4.21 0.54 -5.17
CA GLN A 77 -3.55 1.34 -6.20
C GLN A 77 -2.23 0.74 -6.65
N MET A 78 -1.38 0.33 -5.71
CA MET A 78 -0.18 -0.44 -6.03
C MET A 78 -0.53 -1.68 -6.85
N GLY A 79 -1.67 -2.28 -6.50
CA GLY A 79 -2.19 -3.39 -7.22
C GLY A 79 -2.50 -3.07 -8.68
N PHE A 80 -3.34 -2.07 -8.90
CA PHE A 80 -3.71 -1.63 -10.23
C PHE A 80 -2.48 -1.27 -11.09
N VAL A 81 -1.46 -0.65 -10.49
CA VAL A 81 -0.20 -0.34 -11.19
C VAL A 81 0.53 -1.61 -11.63
N LEU A 82 0.64 -2.63 -10.77
CA LEU A 82 1.30 -3.90 -11.15
C LEU A 82 0.56 -4.59 -12.31
N GLN A 83 -0.78 -4.61 -12.27
CA GLN A 83 -1.58 -5.22 -13.34
C GLN A 83 -1.36 -4.53 -14.69
N ASN A 84 -1.37 -3.19 -14.71
CA ASN A 84 -1.27 -2.42 -15.95
C ASN A 84 0.15 -2.40 -16.55
N THR A 85 1.17 -2.56 -15.72
CA THR A 85 2.58 -2.56 -16.15
C THR A 85 3.09 -3.96 -16.50
N ALA A 86 2.34 -4.99 -16.17
CA ALA A 86 2.73 -6.36 -16.42
C ALA A 86 2.66 -6.75 -17.91
N TYR A 87 3.70 -7.45 -18.36
CA TYR A 87 3.76 -8.04 -19.70
C TYR A 87 3.05 -9.42 -19.77
N SER A 88 2.98 -10.13 -18.64
CA SER A 88 2.40 -11.48 -18.59
C SER A 88 0.89 -11.44 -18.75
N VAL A 89 0.37 -12.21 -19.72
CA VAL A 89 -1.08 -12.42 -19.90
C VAL A 89 -1.72 -13.09 -18.68
N ASN A 90 -0.95 -13.88 -17.93
CA ASN A 90 -1.42 -14.43 -16.66
C ASN A 90 -1.68 -13.30 -15.64
N ILE A 91 -0.86 -12.24 -15.62
CA ILE A 91 -1.09 -11.03 -14.79
C ILE A 91 -2.27 -10.25 -15.30
N LYS A 92 -2.21 -9.92 -16.58
CA LYS A 92 -3.03 -8.87 -17.16
C LYS A 92 -4.49 -9.31 -17.33
N GLU A 93 -4.69 -10.53 -17.82
CA GLU A 93 -5.98 -11.04 -18.30
C GLU A 93 -6.54 -12.15 -17.42
N ARG A 94 -5.72 -13.16 -17.09
CA ARG A 94 -6.16 -14.32 -16.32
C ARG A 94 -6.33 -14.01 -14.83
N LEU A 95 -5.74 -12.90 -14.38
CA LEU A 95 -5.60 -12.55 -12.98
C LEU A 95 -5.06 -13.76 -12.18
N ASP A 96 -4.17 -14.55 -12.79
CA ASP A 96 -3.41 -15.65 -12.16
C ASP A 96 -2.33 -15.07 -11.21
N PHE A 97 -2.73 -13.97 -10.57
CA PHE A 97 -2.12 -12.93 -9.77
C PHE A 97 -3.22 -12.33 -8.91
N PHE A 98 -4.16 -13.17 -8.43
CA PHE A 98 -5.42 -12.77 -7.78
C PHE A 98 -5.21 -11.57 -6.87
N HIS A 99 -5.54 -10.40 -7.43
CA HIS A 99 -5.16 -9.05 -7.07
C HIS A 99 -3.71 -8.89 -6.56
N PRO A 100 -2.86 -8.08 -7.22
CA PRO A 100 -1.52 -7.80 -6.74
C PRO A 100 -1.53 -7.47 -5.26
N ARG A 101 -0.90 -8.37 -4.51
CA ARG A 101 -0.84 -8.37 -3.07
C ARG A 101 0.22 -7.37 -2.64
N ALA A 102 -0.11 -6.13 -2.92
CA ALA A 102 0.51 -4.96 -2.38
C ALA A 102 0.14 -4.91 -0.90
N CYS A 103 1.10 -5.25 -0.05
CA CYS A 103 0.87 -5.33 1.38
C CYS A 103 1.73 -4.29 2.08
N LEU A 104 1.10 -3.57 3.00
CA LEU A 104 1.79 -2.71 3.95
C LEU A 104 2.05 -3.51 5.23
N ILE A 105 3.31 -3.58 5.65
CA ILE A 105 3.75 -4.37 6.80
C ILE A 105 4.54 -3.46 7.75
N LEU A 106 3.99 -3.10 8.91
CA LEU A 106 4.70 -2.34 9.96
C LEU A 106 5.31 -3.25 11.06
N SER A 107 4.96 -4.53 11.09
CA SER A 107 5.48 -5.59 12.00
C SER A 107 4.63 -6.85 11.83
N GLU A 108 3.34 -6.63 11.60
CA GLU A 108 2.35 -7.58 11.13
C GLU A 108 1.74 -7.07 9.82
N LEU A 109 1.01 -7.93 9.12
CA LEU A 109 0.30 -7.57 7.90
C LEU A 109 -0.89 -6.64 8.25
N ILE A 110 -0.81 -5.36 7.85
CA ILE A 110 -1.80 -4.35 8.27
C ILE A 110 -2.88 -4.11 7.22
N ALA A 111 -2.51 -4.17 5.95
CA ALA A 111 -3.47 -4.04 4.85
C ALA A 111 -3.08 -4.94 3.69
N ASN A 112 -4.10 -5.56 3.08
CA ASN A 112 -3.97 -6.42 1.92
C ASN A 112 -5.17 -6.18 0.99
N ALA A 113 -4.92 -6.17 -0.32
CA ALA A 113 -5.99 -6.20 -1.30
C ALA A 113 -6.78 -7.54 -1.18
N PRO A 114 -8.11 -7.54 -1.33
CA PRO A 114 -8.92 -8.72 -1.06
C PRO A 114 -8.64 -9.87 -2.05
N HIS A 115 -8.92 -11.12 -1.62
CA HIS A 115 -9.56 -12.21 -2.39
C HIS A 115 -9.02 -13.65 -2.30
N ILE A 116 -7.91 -14.00 -1.63
CA ILE A 116 -7.58 -15.42 -1.32
C ILE A 116 -6.86 -15.60 0.05
N PRO A 117 -7.44 -16.34 1.03
CA PRO A 117 -6.90 -16.52 2.39
C PRO A 117 -5.50 -17.16 2.50
N VAL A 118 -5.11 -18.02 1.56
CA VAL A 118 -3.95 -18.92 1.73
C VAL A 118 -2.59 -18.22 1.72
N HIS A 119 -2.49 -17.02 1.15
CA HIS A 119 -1.22 -16.28 1.06
C HIS A 119 -1.09 -15.12 2.06
N LEU A 120 -2.12 -14.86 2.88
CA LEU A 120 -2.04 -13.81 3.91
C LEU A 120 -0.99 -14.13 4.99
N GLY A 121 -0.78 -15.41 5.30
CA GLY A 121 0.26 -15.83 6.24
C GLY A 121 1.68 -15.75 5.66
N SER A 122 1.87 -16.17 4.40
CA SER A 122 3.21 -16.42 3.85
C SER A 122 3.96 -15.16 3.42
N MET A 123 3.26 -14.08 3.03
CA MET A 123 3.92 -12.80 2.72
C MET A 123 4.44 -12.07 3.97
N GLY A 124 3.72 -12.15 5.10
CA GLY A 124 4.23 -11.63 6.37
C GLY A 124 5.52 -12.34 6.77
N GLU A 125 5.54 -13.67 6.70
CA GLU A 125 6.73 -14.49 6.94
C GLU A 125 7.88 -14.17 5.98
N SER A 126 7.58 -13.81 4.73
CA SER A 126 8.61 -13.39 3.76
C SER A 126 9.37 -12.15 4.21
N VAL A 127 8.64 -11.14 4.71
CA VAL A 127 9.25 -9.91 5.22
C VAL A 127 9.96 -10.18 6.55
N LEU A 128 9.34 -10.94 7.46
CA LEU A 128 9.97 -11.31 8.72
C LEU A 128 11.26 -12.11 8.51
N SER A 129 11.29 -13.04 7.56
CA SER A 129 12.49 -13.77 7.18
C SER A 129 13.61 -12.85 6.71
N LEU A 130 13.27 -11.77 6.00
CA LEU A 130 14.25 -10.79 5.53
C LEU A 130 14.78 -9.94 6.69
N VAL A 131 13.88 -9.49 7.57
CA VAL A 131 14.21 -8.66 8.75
C VAL A 131 15.04 -9.44 9.77
N ASN A 132 14.73 -10.72 9.98
CA ASN A 132 15.43 -11.57 10.93
C ASN A 132 16.77 -12.10 10.39
N ASN A 133 17.04 -11.94 9.10
CA ASN A 133 18.30 -12.36 8.51
C ASN A 133 19.42 -11.37 8.83
N GLN A 134 20.26 -11.71 9.80
CA GLN A 134 21.38 -10.88 10.26
C GLN A 134 22.43 -10.59 9.17
N ALA A 135 22.48 -11.39 8.09
CA ALA A 135 23.38 -11.14 6.97
C ALA A 135 22.88 -10.00 6.04
N ILE A 136 21.60 -9.63 6.14
CA ILE A 136 21.00 -8.59 5.31
C ILE A 136 20.99 -7.28 6.08
N LYS A 137 21.80 -6.32 5.62
CA LYS A 137 21.70 -4.94 6.08
C LYS A 137 20.66 -4.20 5.24
N ILE A 138 19.59 -3.75 5.88
CA ILE A 138 18.50 -2.99 5.27
C ILE A 138 18.87 -1.51 5.25
N GLU A 139 19.03 -0.94 4.06
CA GLU A 139 19.34 0.48 3.88
C GLU A 139 18.24 1.20 3.07
N PRO A 140 18.08 2.53 3.25
CA PRO A 140 17.14 3.31 2.46
C PRO A 140 17.38 3.19 0.95
N GLY A 141 16.31 2.92 0.20
CA GLY A 141 16.36 2.76 -1.26
C GLY A 141 16.80 1.38 -1.75
N ASP A 142 17.07 0.42 -0.85
CA ASP A 142 17.30 -0.96 -1.25
C ASP A 142 15.97 -1.68 -1.54
N VAL A 143 15.98 -2.67 -2.44
CA VAL A 143 14.82 -3.53 -2.73
C VAL A 143 15.30 -4.97 -2.83
N TYR A 144 14.49 -5.91 -2.32
CA TYR A 144 14.86 -7.32 -2.20
C TYR A 144 13.84 -8.22 -2.90
N LEU A 145 14.34 -9.34 -3.44
CA LEU A 145 13.57 -10.36 -4.13
C LEU A 145 13.69 -11.69 -3.38
N LEU A 146 12.56 -12.36 -3.17
CA LEU A 146 12.50 -13.66 -2.51
C LEU A 146 11.36 -14.52 -3.10
N ASN A 147 11.61 -15.82 -3.23
CA ASN A 147 10.61 -16.82 -3.65
C ASN A 147 10.83 -18.19 -2.96
N SER A 148 11.85 -18.30 -2.11
CA SER A 148 12.17 -19.51 -1.36
C SER A 148 10.98 -19.98 -0.50
N PRO A 149 10.47 -21.21 -0.68
CA PRO A 149 9.40 -21.76 0.15
C PRO A 149 9.78 -21.84 1.64
N TYR A 150 11.07 -22.03 1.93
CA TYR A 150 11.61 -22.04 3.29
C TYR A 150 11.57 -20.68 4.01
N HIS A 151 11.27 -19.60 3.28
CA HIS A 151 11.33 -18.22 3.75
C HIS A 151 10.02 -17.47 3.42
N GLY A 152 8.87 -18.13 3.53
CA GLY A 152 7.55 -17.52 3.29
C GLY A 152 7.10 -17.50 1.82
N GLY A 153 7.86 -18.12 0.90
CA GLY A 153 7.36 -18.44 -0.43
C GLY A 153 6.29 -19.53 -0.38
N THR A 154 5.32 -19.48 -1.28
CA THR A 154 4.33 -20.57 -1.45
C THR A 154 4.81 -21.64 -2.42
N HIS A 155 5.49 -21.22 -3.48
CA HIS A 155 6.22 -22.04 -4.45
C HIS A 155 7.15 -21.11 -5.25
N LEU A 156 8.14 -21.66 -5.96
CA LEU A 156 9.16 -20.85 -6.66
C LEU A 156 8.62 -19.83 -7.68
N PRO A 157 7.56 -20.13 -8.44
CA PRO A 157 6.87 -19.17 -9.31
C PRO A 157 6.42 -17.88 -8.62
N ASP A 158 6.10 -17.93 -7.33
CA ASP A 158 5.61 -16.78 -6.58
C ASP A 158 6.76 -15.90 -6.11
N ILE A 159 7.13 -14.93 -6.95
CA ILE A 159 8.18 -13.97 -6.65
C ILE A 159 7.61 -12.84 -5.80
N THR A 160 8.22 -12.60 -4.65
CA THR A 160 7.90 -11.49 -3.75
C THR A 160 9.02 -10.46 -3.81
N VAL A 161 8.66 -9.20 -4.03
CA VAL A 161 9.55 -8.05 -3.98
C VAL A 161 9.21 -7.22 -2.76
N VAL A 162 10.19 -6.96 -1.91
CA VAL A 162 10.06 -6.24 -0.63
C VAL A 162 10.86 -4.95 -0.68
N THR A 163 10.19 -3.84 -0.39
CA THR A 163 10.77 -2.50 -0.34
C THR A 163 10.60 -1.92 1.07
N PRO A 164 11.68 -1.64 1.81
CA PRO A 164 11.65 -0.89 3.05
C PRO A 164 11.36 0.59 2.79
N VAL A 165 10.52 1.20 3.61
CA VAL A 165 10.17 2.62 3.56
C VAL A 165 10.75 3.31 4.78
N PHE A 166 11.51 4.37 4.51
CA PHE A 166 12.21 5.16 5.52
C PHE A 166 11.69 6.59 5.55
N GLU A 167 11.69 7.18 6.74
CA GLU A 167 11.55 8.62 6.97
C GLU A 167 12.69 9.07 7.87
N GLN A 168 13.44 10.11 7.47
CA GLN A 168 14.57 10.64 8.25
C GLN A 168 15.57 9.56 8.73
N GLN A 169 15.88 8.57 7.90
CA GLN A 169 16.74 7.41 8.20
C GLN A 169 16.16 6.41 9.21
N GLN A 170 14.93 6.60 9.68
CA GLN A 170 14.20 5.63 10.48
C GLN A 170 13.36 4.74 9.56
N LEU A 171 13.52 3.42 9.72
CA LEU A 171 12.65 2.45 9.06
C LEU A 171 11.24 2.59 9.64
N LEU A 172 10.26 2.92 8.79
CA LEU A 172 8.86 3.00 9.17
C LEU A 172 8.17 1.66 8.98
N PHE A 173 8.23 1.13 7.75
CA PHE A 173 7.49 -0.06 7.34
C PHE A 173 8.04 -0.69 6.09
N PHE A 174 7.51 -1.84 5.73
CA PHE A 174 7.79 -2.54 4.48
C PHE A 174 6.56 -2.54 3.57
N VAL A 175 6.86 -2.49 2.29
CA VAL A 175 5.88 -2.66 1.22
C VAL A 175 6.28 -3.88 0.43
N ALA A 176 5.39 -4.85 0.31
CA ALA A 176 5.65 -6.08 -0.43
C ALA A 176 4.68 -6.19 -1.62
N SER A 177 5.17 -6.73 -2.72
CA SER A 177 4.35 -7.12 -3.87
C SER A 177 4.71 -8.54 -4.28
N ARG A 178 3.72 -9.37 -4.60
CA ARG A 178 3.93 -10.75 -5.05
C ARG A 178 3.27 -11.00 -6.39
N GLY A 179 3.99 -11.68 -7.27
CA GLY A 179 3.50 -12.10 -8.58
C GLY A 179 3.91 -13.52 -8.95
N HIS A 180 3.02 -14.24 -9.64
CA HIS A 180 3.19 -15.62 -10.06
C HIS A 180 3.75 -15.75 -11.49
N HIS A 181 5.02 -16.13 -11.62
CA HIS A 181 5.64 -16.31 -12.92
C HIS A 181 5.34 -17.70 -13.50
N ALA A 182 4.88 -17.74 -14.76
CA ALA A 182 4.52 -19.00 -15.41
C ALA A 182 5.69 -19.98 -15.58
N ASP A 183 6.93 -19.49 -15.51
CA ASP A 183 8.17 -20.27 -15.59
C ASP A 183 9.25 -19.55 -14.77
N ILE A 184 10.05 -20.33 -14.03
CA ILE A 184 11.18 -19.85 -13.21
C ILE A 184 12.47 -20.64 -13.49
N GLY A 185 12.53 -21.34 -14.62
CA GLY A 185 13.73 -22.01 -15.10
C GLY A 185 13.92 -23.44 -14.63
N GLY A 186 12.85 -24.13 -14.23
CA GLY A 186 12.89 -25.54 -13.81
C GLY A 186 13.23 -26.53 -14.95
N ILE A 187 13.28 -27.83 -14.61
CA ILE A 187 13.64 -28.92 -15.54
C ILE A 187 12.64 -29.11 -16.69
N SER A 188 11.44 -28.59 -16.56
CA SER A 188 10.41 -28.64 -17.61
C SER A 188 9.76 -27.27 -17.73
N PRO A 189 9.43 -26.83 -18.97
CA PRO A 189 8.71 -25.57 -19.16
C PRO A 189 7.41 -25.54 -18.37
N GLY A 190 7.16 -24.41 -17.72
CA GLY A 190 5.96 -24.21 -16.90
C GLY A 190 6.26 -24.08 -15.40
N SER A 191 5.18 -23.85 -14.64
CA SER A 191 5.28 -23.37 -13.27
C SER A 191 5.70 -24.43 -12.26
N MET A 192 5.29 -25.69 -12.43
CA MET A 192 5.48 -26.74 -11.42
C MET A 192 5.77 -28.09 -12.12
N PRO A 193 7.05 -28.47 -12.26
CA PRO A 193 7.42 -29.72 -12.94
C PRO A 193 7.01 -30.92 -12.10
N ALA A 194 6.16 -31.79 -12.64
CA ALA A 194 5.59 -32.94 -11.92
C ALA A 194 6.60 -34.04 -11.55
N ASN A 195 7.77 -34.06 -12.22
CA ASN A 195 8.80 -35.08 -12.05
C ASN A 195 9.97 -34.62 -11.17
N SER A 196 9.87 -33.46 -10.51
CA SER A 196 10.93 -32.93 -9.66
C SER A 196 11.10 -33.80 -8.41
N GLN A 197 12.33 -34.15 -8.09
CA GLN A 197 12.75 -34.87 -6.88
C GLN A 197 13.44 -33.93 -5.88
N SER A 198 13.89 -32.76 -6.32
CA SER A 198 14.54 -31.74 -5.51
C SER A 198 14.10 -30.33 -5.92
N ILE A 199 14.10 -29.39 -4.97
CA ILE A 199 13.76 -27.97 -5.21
C ILE A 199 14.70 -27.31 -6.24
N THR A 200 15.92 -27.81 -6.37
CA THR A 200 16.90 -27.35 -7.37
C THR A 200 16.47 -27.64 -8.81
N GLU A 201 15.55 -28.59 -9.00
CA GLU A 201 14.98 -28.94 -10.31
C GLU A 201 13.74 -28.10 -10.64
N GLU A 202 13.16 -27.41 -9.66
CA GLU A 202 11.96 -26.60 -9.84
C GLU A 202 12.26 -25.19 -10.36
N GLY A 203 13.52 -24.76 -10.29
CA GLY A 203 14.02 -23.53 -10.92
C GLY A 203 14.79 -22.62 -9.97
N LEU A 204 14.81 -21.33 -10.28
CA LEU A 204 15.60 -20.35 -9.54
C LEU A 204 15.02 -20.08 -8.16
N LEU A 205 15.90 -20.07 -7.16
CA LEU A 205 15.57 -19.81 -5.77
C LEU A 205 16.32 -18.59 -5.26
N SER A 206 15.61 -17.71 -4.56
CA SER A 206 16.14 -16.55 -3.86
C SER A 206 15.58 -16.48 -2.43
N ALA A 207 16.47 -16.26 -1.48
CA ALA A 207 16.20 -16.11 -0.05
C ALA A 207 16.48 -14.67 0.44
N GLY A 208 16.16 -13.66 -0.38
CA GLY A 208 16.39 -12.25 -0.06
C GLY A 208 17.53 -11.60 -0.85
N MET A 209 17.65 -11.94 -2.14
CA MET A 209 18.60 -11.28 -3.05
C MET A 209 18.27 -9.78 -3.17
N LYS A 210 19.27 -8.92 -3.01
CA LYS A 210 19.13 -7.49 -3.28
C LYS A 210 19.06 -7.26 -4.79
N ILE A 211 18.05 -6.53 -5.25
CA ILE A 211 17.81 -6.23 -6.67
C ILE A 211 17.88 -4.73 -6.98
N VAL A 212 17.74 -3.88 -5.98
CA VAL A 212 18.00 -2.44 -6.07
C VAL A 212 18.89 -2.08 -4.89
N SER A 213 19.91 -1.27 -5.12
CA SER A 213 20.66 -0.66 -4.04
C SER A 213 20.62 0.85 -4.12
N LYS A 214 20.14 1.51 -3.06
CA LYS A 214 20.06 2.98 -2.97
C LYS A 214 19.36 3.64 -4.17
N GLY A 215 18.31 3.00 -4.69
CA GLY A 215 17.55 3.45 -5.85
C GLY A 215 18.08 2.99 -7.21
N GLU A 216 19.26 2.38 -7.28
CA GLU A 216 19.85 1.88 -8.52
C GLU A 216 19.53 0.40 -8.73
N PHE A 217 18.92 0.06 -9.87
CA PHE A 217 18.60 -1.33 -10.21
C PHE A 217 19.86 -2.13 -10.54
N LEU A 218 20.04 -3.25 -9.87
CA LEU A 218 21.21 -4.12 -9.98
C LEU A 218 21.05 -5.09 -11.17
N GLU A 219 20.92 -4.52 -12.37
CA GLU A 219 20.56 -5.27 -13.58
C GLU A 219 21.49 -6.47 -13.85
N GLN A 220 22.81 -6.27 -13.71
CA GLN A 220 23.77 -7.33 -13.95
C GLN A 220 23.56 -8.52 -13.00
N GLN A 221 23.34 -8.27 -11.71
CA GLN A 221 23.16 -9.31 -10.70
C GLN A 221 21.85 -10.08 -10.92
N VAL A 222 20.78 -9.36 -11.28
CA VAL A 222 19.50 -9.98 -11.64
C VAL A 222 19.65 -10.83 -12.90
N ARG A 223 20.38 -10.36 -13.92
CA ARG A 223 20.65 -11.13 -15.13
C ARG A 223 21.47 -12.37 -14.84
N GLU A 224 22.52 -12.26 -14.02
CA GLU A 224 23.34 -13.39 -13.59
C GLU A 224 22.50 -14.42 -12.84
N TRP A 225 21.62 -13.99 -11.93
CA TRP A 225 20.68 -14.87 -11.25
C TRP A 225 19.72 -15.56 -12.23
N LEU A 226 19.16 -14.82 -13.20
CA LEU A 226 18.29 -15.39 -14.24
C LEU A 226 19.03 -16.36 -15.18
N TRP A 227 20.33 -16.14 -15.39
CA TRP A 227 21.18 -16.95 -16.26
C TRP A 227 21.86 -18.11 -15.54
N HIS A 228 21.74 -18.18 -14.21
CA HIS A 228 22.31 -19.24 -13.39
C HIS A 228 21.53 -20.55 -13.58
N LYS A 229 21.62 -21.12 -14.78
CA LYS A 229 21.32 -22.53 -15.00
C LYS A 229 22.56 -23.34 -14.66
N HIS A 230 22.38 -24.33 -13.80
CA HIS A 230 23.24 -25.51 -13.70
C HIS A 230 23.37 -26.16 -15.08
N PHE A 231 24.33 -25.70 -15.88
CA PHE A 231 24.92 -26.47 -16.97
C PHE A 231 26.33 -26.86 -16.54
N GLU A 232 26.42 -27.62 -15.45
CA GLU A 232 27.56 -28.51 -15.26
C GLU A 232 27.12 -29.86 -15.82
N THR A 233 27.65 -30.17 -17.02
CA THR A 233 27.64 -31.49 -17.65
C THR A 233 28.39 -32.53 -16.83
#